data_AF-A0A7J8RTD3-F1
#
_entry.id   AF-A0A7J8RTD3-F1
#
_cell.length_a   1.000
_cell.length_b   1.000
_cell.length_c   1.000
_cell.angle_alpha   90.00
_cell.angle_beta   90.00
_cell.angle_gamma   90.00
#
_symmetry.space_group_name_H-M   'P 1'
#
loop_
_entity.id
_entity.type
_entity.pdbx_description
1 polymer ?
#
loop_
_entity_poly.entity_id
_entity_poly.type
_entity_poly.pdbx_seq_one_letter_code
_entity_poly.pdbx_strand_id
1 'polypeptide(L)'
;MDGNGTLFGTLSGNAREVLHKFSVDLPKKHGRGGQSALRFARLRMEKRHNYVRKTAELATQFFINPATSQPNVSGLILAGSADFKTELSQSDMFDQRLQAKVLNVVDVSYGGENGFNQAIELSAEILSNVKFIQEKRLIGKYFEEISQDTGKYVFGVDDTLKALEMGAVEILIVWENLDINRFMLKNSVTGEVVIKHLNKEQEADMTNFQDSSNSADLEVQEKMPLLEWFANEYKRFGCSLEFVTNKSQEGSQFCRGFGGIGGILRYQLDMRSFDEFSDDGEVYDDSE
;
A
#
# COMPACT_ATOMS: atom_id res chain seq x y z
N MET A 1 3.39 -27.06 -0.07
CA MET A 1 3.14 -28.36 -0.71
C MET A 1 4.15 -29.36 -0.22
N ASP A 2 3.70 -30.51 0.26
CA ASP A 2 4.53 -31.64 0.64
C ASP A 2 4.00 -32.91 -0.05
N GLY A 3 4.80 -33.98 -0.07
CA GLY A 3 4.40 -35.29 -0.60
C GLY A 3 3.26 -35.96 0.18
N ASN A 4 3.03 -35.53 1.43
CA ASN A 4 1.95 -36.05 2.29
C ASN A 4 0.67 -35.21 2.25
N GLY A 5 0.73 -33.96 1.76
CA GLY A 5 -0.41 -33.05 1.75
C GLY A 5 -0.07 -31.58 1.49
N THR A 6 -1.12 -30.78 1.33
CA THR A 6 -0.99 -29.32 1.20
C THR A 6 -1.78 -28.61 2.29
N LEU A 7 -1.31 -27.40 2.60
CA LEU A 7 -1.93 -26.47 3.51
C LEU A 7 -2.04 -25.14 2.78
N PHE A 8 -3.22 -24.52 2.87
CA PHE A 8 -3.49 -23.16 2.44
C PHE A 8 -3.71 -22.30 3.68
N GLY A 9 -3.04 -21.16 3.72
CA GLY A 9 -3.14 -20.23 4.82
C GLY A 9 -2.89 -18.81 4.35
N THR A 10 -3.33 -17.87 5.15
CA THR A 10 -3.13 -16.44 4.97
C THR A 10 -2.32 -15.90 6.13
N LEU A 11 -1.51 -14.90 5.82
CA LEU A 11 -0.77 -14.11 6.80
C LEU A 11 -1.17 -12.65 6.59
N SER A 12 -1.77 -12.05 7.62
CA SER A 12 -2.13 -10.63 7.63
C SER A 12 -1.45 -9.96 8.82
N GLY A 13 -0.38 -9.22 8.56
CA GLY A 13 0.47 -8.66 9.61
C GLY A 13 1.03 -9.76 10.50
N ASN A 14 0.61 -9.80 11.76
CA ASN A 14 0.99 -10.82 12.74
C ASN A 14 -0.06 -11.95 12.90
N ALA A 15 -1.23 -11.81 12.27
CA ALA A 15 -2.28 -12.82 12.34
C ALA A 15 -2.04 -13.89 11.27
N ARG A 16 -1.89 -15.14 11.71
CA ARG A 16 -1.82 -16.32 10.83
C ARG A 16 -3.14 -17.06 10.87
N GLU A 17 -3.66 -17.44 9.71
CA GLU A 17 -4.88 -18.23 9.59
C GLU A 17 -4.67 -19.39 8.62
N VAL A 18 -5.12 -20.58 9.01
CA VAL A 18 -5.09 -21.77 8.15
C VAL A 18 -6.48 -21.96 7.58
N LEU A 19 -6.62 -21.76 6.26
CA LEU A 19 -7.91 -21.83 5.57
C LEU A 19 -8.34 -23.28 5.35
N HIS A 20 -7.43 -24.09 4.81
CA HIS A 20 -7.73 -25.47 4.47
C HIS A 20 -6.46 -26.32 4.43
N LYS A 21 -6.60 -27.59 4.81
CA LYS A 21 -5.55 -28.59 4.68
C LYS A 21 -6.15 -29.89 4.16
N PHE A 22 -5.43 -30.55 3.26
CA PHE A 22 -5.77 -31.90 2.82
C PHE A 22 -4.53 -32.76 2.64
N SER A 23 -4.66 -34.03 2.97
CA SER A 23 -3.62 -35.04 2.80
C SER A 23 -3.76 -35.76 1.46
N VAL A 24 -2.63 -36.24 0.95
CA VAL A 24 -2.58 -37.07 -0.26
C VAL A 24 -1.62 -38.21 -0.02
N ASP A 25 -2.03 -39.41 -0.43
CA ASP A 25 -1.17 -40.58 -0.44
C ASP A 25 -0.57 -40.76 -1.85
N LEU A 26 0.70 -40.41 -1.99
CA LEU A 26 1.43 -40.51 -3.24
C LEU A 26 2.24 -41.82 -3.31
N PRO A 27 2.16 -42.58 -4.42
CA PRO A 27 2.95 -43.81 -4.58
C PRO A 27 4.45 -43.54 -4.50
N LYS A 28 5.14 -44.15 -3.54
CA LYS A 28 6.59 -43.99 -3.37
C LYS A 28 7.37 -44.54 -4.58
N LYS A 29 8.61 -44.07 -4.75
CA LYS A 29 9.53 -44.60 -5.78
C LYS A 29 9.83 -46.06 -5.48
N HIS A 30 9.53 -46.95 -6.42
CA HIS A 30 9.95 -48.35 -6.30
C HIS A 30 11.45 -48.44 -6.60
N GLY A 31 12.21 -48.98 -5.64
CA GLY A 31 13.66 -49.19 -5.78
C GLY A 31 14.06 -50.50 -6.46
N ARG A 32 13.13 -51.46 -6.58
CA ARG A 32 13.37 -52.76 -7.22
C ARG A 32 12.86 -52.75 -8.66
N GLY A 33 13.73 -53.08 -9.61
CA GLY A 33 13.39 -53.20 -11.03
C GLY A 33 12.48 -54.40 -11.31
N GLY A 34 11.82 -54.37 -12.48
CA GLY A 34 10.94 -55.46 -12.95
C GLY A 34 10.10 -55.04 -14.16
N GLN A 35 9.40 -56.00 -14.77
CA GLN A 35 8.55 -55.78 -15.96
C GLN A 35 7.44 -54.74 -15.73
N SER A 36 6.98 -54.60 -14.49
CA SER A 36 5.95 -53.64 -14.08
C SER A 36 6.50 -52.27 -13.65
N ALA A 37 7.82 -52.06 -13.64
CA ALA A 37 8.44 -50.82 -13.14
C ALA A 37 7.96 -49.57 -13.91
N LEU A 38 7.84 -49.66 -15.24
CA LEU A 38 7.36 -48.55 -16.07
C LEU A 38 5.90 -48.19 -15.75
N ARG A 39 5.04 -49.19 -15.51
CA ARG A 39 3.64 -48.97 -15.14
C ARG A 39 3.53 -48.22 -13.81
N PHE A 40 4.29 -48.63 -12.79
CA PHE A 40 4.28 -47.93 -11.50
C PHE A 40 4.90 -46.52 -11.57
N ALA A 41 5.87 -46.32 -12.47
CA ALA A 41 6.39 -44.97 -12.74
C ALA A 41 5.32 -44.06 -13.34
N ARG A 42 4.56 -44.55 -14.34
CA ARG A 42 3.45 -43.81 -14.93
C ARG A 42 2.35 -43.50 -13.91
N LEU A 43 1.92 -44.49 -13.13
CA LEU A 43 0.90 -44.29 -12.08
C LEU A 43 1.32 -43.23 -11.05
N ARG A 44 2.61 -43.17 -10.72
CA ARG A 44 3.16 -42.15 -9.83
C ARG A 44 3.13 -40.77 -10.46
N MET A 45 3.56 -40.62 -11.71
CA MET A 45 3.49 -39.33 -12.43
C MET A 45 2.04 -38.85 -12.53
N GLU A 46 1.11 -39.73 -12.84
CA GLU A 46 -0.31 -39.42 -12.96
C GLU A 46 -0.91 -38.96 -11.62
N LYS A 47 -0.60 -39.67 -10.51
CA LYS A 47 -1.02 -39.24 -9.18
C LYS A 47 -0.42 -37.90 -8.75
N ARG A 48 0.85 -37.63 -9.09
CA ARG A 48 1.49 -36.34 -8.86
C ARG A 48 0.84 -35.22 -9.66
N HIS A 49 0.56 -35.45 -10.94
CA HIS A 49 -0.13 -34.48 -11.78
C HIS A 49 -1.54 -34.17 -11.27
N ASN A 50 -2.31 -35.19 -10.87
CA ASN A 50 -3.63 -35.00 -10.27
C ASN A 50 -3.57 -34.25 -8.93
N TYR A 51 -2.50 -34.46 -8.16
CA TYR A 51 -2.28 -33.72 -6.93
C TYR A 51 -2.03 -32.23 -7.20
N VAL A 52 -1.11 -31.90 -8.12
CA VAL A 52 -0.83 -30.52 -8.52
C VAL A 52 -2.10 -29.85 -9.06
N ARG A 53 -2.87 -30.54 -9.91
CA ARG A 53 -4.16 -30.04 -10.42
C ARG A 53 -5.14 -29.71 -9.29
N LYS A 54 -5.36 -30.65 -8.36
CA LYS A 54 -6.26 -30.45 -7.23
C LYS A 54 -5.81 -29.27 -6.35
N THR A 55 -4.50 -29.12 -6.12
CA THR A 55 -3.97 -27.98 -5.38
C THR A 55 -4.19 -26.66 -6.13
N ALA A 56 -3.97 -26.62 -7.45
CA ALA A 56 -4.20 -25.44 -8.27
C ALA A 56 -5.68 -25.02 -8.25
N GLU A 57 -6.60 -25.97 -8.44
CA GLU A 57 -8.06 -25.72 -8.38
C GLU A 57 -8.48 -25.18 -7.01
N LEU A 58 -8.03 -25.79 -5.92
CA LEU A 58 -8.34 -25.30 -4.57
C LEU A 58 -7.72 -23.92 -4.29
N ALA A 59 -6.53 -23.64 -4.81
CA ALA A 59 -5.92 -22.32 -4.70
C ALA A 59 -6.79 -21.25 -5.38
N THR A 60 -7.35 -21.53 -6.56
CA THR A 60 -8.29 -20.60 -7.22
C THR A 60 -9.54 -20.36 -6.40
N GLN A 61 -10.11 -21.41 -5.80
CA GLN A 61 -11.33 -21.29 -4.98
C GLN A 61 -11.13 -20.45 -3.72
N PHE A 62 -9.96 -20.53 -3.08
CA PHE A 62 -9.70 -19.80 -1.83
C PHE A 62 -9.11 -18.41 -2.04
N PHE A 63 -8.27 -18.21 -3.06
CA PHE A 63 -7.56 -16.94 -3.27
C PHE A 63 -8.19 -16.03 -4.31
N ILE A 64 -9.14 -16.50 -5.13
CA ILE A 64 -9.87 -15.66 -6.07
C ILE A 64 -11.31 -15.50 -5.58
N ASN A 65 -11.77 -14.25 -5.50
CA ASN A 65 -13.16 -13.99 -5.17
C ASN A 65 -14.06 -14.26 -6.40
N PRO A 66 -15.09 -15.12 -6.31
CA PRO A 66 -15.95 -15.43 -7.44
C PRO A 66 -16.74 -14.23 -7.98
N ALA A 67 -17.03 -13.22 -7.14
CA ALA A 67 -17.83 -12.06 -7.54
C ALA A 67 -17.03 -11.04 -8.36
N THR A 68 -15.79 -10.75 -7.95
CA THR A 68 -14.94 -9.75 -8.62
C THR A 68 -13.95 -10.36 -9.59
N SER A 69 -13.80 -11.69 -9.59
CA SER A 69 -12.81 -12.39 -10.42
C SER A 69 -11.35 -11.95 -10.15
N GLN A 70 -11.10 -11.24 -9.05
CA GLN A 70 -9.78 -10.72 -8.69
C GLN A 70 -9.18 -11.51 -7.51
N PRO A 71 -7.84 -11.62 -7.44
CA PRO A 71 -7.17 -12.19 -6.27
C PRO A 71 -7.47 -11.37 -5.01
N ASN A 72 -7.81 -12.05 -3.91
CA ASN A 72 -8.03 -11.41 -2.61
C ASN A 72 -6.71 -11.10 -1.88
N VAL A 73 -5.60 -11.66 -2.34
CA VAL A 73 -4.28 -11.53 -1.71
C VAL A 73 -3.38 -10.53 -2.45
N SER A 74 -2.62 -9.75 -1.69
CA SER A 74 -1.63 -8.80 -2.22
C SER A 74 -0.46 -9.49 -2.90
N GLY A 75 -0.07 -10.67 -2.38
CA GLY A 75 0.94 -11.55 -2.95
C GLY A 75 0.78 -12.98 -2.45
N LEU A 76 1.43 -13.91 -3.15
CA LEU A 76 1.36 -15.34 -2.89
C LEU A 76 2.77 -15.91 -2.74
N ILE A 77 2.96 -16.82 -1.77
CA ILE A 77 4.23 -17.52 -1.56
C ILE A 77 3.98 -19.01 -1.75
N LEU A 78 4.80 -19.65 -2.59
CA LEU A 78 4.75 -21.08 -2.82
C LEU A 78 5.82 -21.77 -1.99
N ALA A 79 5.43 -22.30 -0.83
CA ALA A 79 6.34 -23.06 0.02
C ALA A 79 6.21 -24.56 -0.22
N GLY A 80 7.30 -25.31 -0.21
CA GLY A 80 7.25 -26.76 -0.26
C GLY A 80 8.61 -27.44 -0.23
N SER A 81 8.60 -28.74 0.01
CA SER A 81 9.79 -29.58 -0.12
C SER A 81 9.88 -30.10 -1.55
N ALA A 82 11.08 -30.07 -2.13
CA ALA A 82 11.37 -30.52 -3.49
C ALA A 82 10.63 -29.76 -4.60
N ASP A 83 10.57 -30.37 -5.79
CA ASP A 83 10.16 -29.73 -7.05
C ASP A 83 8.64 -29.58 -7.24
N PHE A 84 7.81 -30.00 -6.28
CA PHE A 84 6.35 -29.91 -6.45
C PHE A 84 5.83 -28.48 -6.62
N LYS A 85 6.47 -27.53 -5.93
CA LYS A 85 6.13 -26.10 -6.01
C LYS A 85 6.61 -25.45 -7.31
N THR A 86 7.73 -25.91 -7.87
CA THR A 86 8.25 -25.44 -9.16
C THR A 86 7.40 -26.00 -10.29
N GLU A 87 7.01 -27.29 -10.21
CA GLU A 87 6.01 -27.89 -11.11
C GLU A 87 4.67 -27.13 -11.05
N LEU A 88 4.17 -26.76 -9.87
CA LEU A 88 2.94 -25.97 -9.76
C LEU A 88 3.09 -24.59 -10.43
N SER A 89 4.18 -23.86 -10.13
CA SER A 89 4.43 -22.50 -10.64
C SER A 89 4.61 -22.45 -12.16
N GLN A 90 5.20 -23.50 -12.74
CA GLN A 90 5.44 -23.62 -14.19
C GLN A 90 4.26 -24.26 -14.93
N SER A 91 3.31 -24.88 -14.23
CA SER A 91 2.20 -25.56 -14.87
C SER A 91 1.15 -24.60 -15.40
N ASP A 92 0.65 -24.87 -16.61
CA ASP A 92 -0.50 -24.15 -17.20
C ASP A 92 -1.82 -24.36 -16.43
N MET A 93 -1.83 -25.28 -15.46
CA MET A 93 -2.98 -25.55 -14.60
C MET A 93 -3.16 -24.50 -13.51
N PHE A 94 -2.10 -23.75 -13.19
CA PHE A 94 -2.17 -22.69 -12.21
C PHE A 94 -2.74 -21.43 -12.85
N ASP A 95 -3.68 -20.78 -12.17
CA ASP A 95 -4.35 -19.60 -12.71
C ASP A 95 -3.35 -18.46 -12.92
N GLN A 96 -3.32 -17.92 -14.13
CA GLN A 96 -2.40 -16.85 -14.55
C GLN A 96 -2.50 -15.61 -13.64
N ARG A 97 -3.69 -15.32 -13.09
CA ARG A 97 -3.91 -14.18 -12.17
C ARG A 97 -3.18 -14.39 -10.85
N LEU A 98 -3.16 -15.63 -10.35
CA LEU A 98 -2.40 -15.98 -9.15
C LEU A 98 -0.91 -16.10 -9.45
N GLN A 99 -0.55 -16.60 -10.64
CA GLN A 99 0.83 -16.70 -11.08
C GLN A 99 1.52 -15.33 -11.09
N ALA A 100 0.84 -14.29 -11.59
CA ALA A 100 1.33 -12.90 -11.56
C ALA A 100 1.51 -12.33 -10.14
N LYS A 101 0.90 -12.96 -9.13
CA LYS A 101 0.99 -12.57 -7.72
C LYS A 101 1.99 -13.40 -6.92
N VAL A 102 2.67 -14.37 -7.53
CA VAL A 102 3.71 -15.15 -6.84
C VAL A 102 4.91 -14.25 -6.56
N LEU A 103 5.19 -14.02 -5.28
CA LEU A 103 6.31 -13.22 -4.80
C LEU A 103 7.59 -14.05 -4.74
N ASN A 104 7.50 -15.23 -4.15
CA ASN A 104 8.65 -16.12 -4.02
C ASN A 104 8.23 -17.59 -3.88
N VAL A 105 9.19 -18.47 -4.17
CA VAL A 105 9.10 -19.91 -4.00
C VAL A 105 10.10 -20.32 -2.92
N VAL A 106 9.62 -20.88 -1.81
CA VAL A 106 10.44 -21.15 -0.60
C VAL A 106 10.61 -22.65 -0.38
N ASP A 107 11.84 -23.08 -0.09
CA ASP A 107 12.16 -24.43 0.38
C ASP A 107 11.92 -24.57 1.87
N VAL A 108 11.07 -25.52 2.24
CA VAL A 108 10.82 -25.87 3.65
C VAL A 108 11.17 -27.32 3.91
N SER A 109 11.72 -27.59 5.08
CA SER A 109 12.19 -28.92 5.47
C SER A 109 11.04 -29.84 5.89
N TYR A 110 9.97 -29.26 6.42
CA TYR A 110 8.81 -29.98 6.93
C TYR A 110 7.53 -29.49 6.26
N GLY A 111 6.55 -30.38 6.12
CA GLY A 111 5.20 -30.04 5.65
C GLY A 111 4.27 -29.59 6.78
N GLY A 112 3.02 -29.29 6.42
CA GLY A 112 1.95 -28.95 7.36
C GLY A 112 2.15 -27.61 8.09
N GLU A 113 1.68 -27.53 9.33
CA GLU A 113 1.67 -26.30 10.13
C GLU A 113 3.08 -25.87 10.58
N ASN A 114 3.98 -26.83 10.84
CA ASN A 114 5.37 -26.52 11.18
C ASN A 114 6.12 -25.92 9.98
N GLY A 115 5.91 -26.50 8.79
CA GLY A 115 6.43 -25.95 7.54
C GLY A 115 5.86 -24.58 7.21
N PHE A 116 4.61 -24.32 7.58
CA PHE A 116 3.98 -23.00 7.40
C PHE A 116 4.68 -21.92 8.23
N ASN A 117 5.03 -22.20 9.49
CA ASN A 117 5.78 -21.24 10.32
C ASN A 117 7.18 -20.98 9.76
N GLN A 118 7.87 -22.04 9.33
CA GLN A 118 9.17 -21.91 8.70
C GLN A 118 9.10 -21.07 7.41
N ALA A 119 8.06 -21.27 6.60
CA ALA A 119 7.84 -20.48 5.40
C ALA A 119 7.62 -18.99 5.72
N ILE A 120 6.88 -18.68 6.79
CA ILE A 120 6.66 -17.31 7.25
C ILE A 120 7.97 -16.65 7.66
N GLU A 121 8.80 -17.34 8.47
CA GLU A 121 10.10 -16.83 8.91
C GLU A 121 11.04 -16.55 7.75
N LEU A 122 11.19 -17.51 6.82
CA LEU A 122 12.04 -17.35 5.64
C LEU A 122 11.53 -16.28 4.66
N SER A 123 10.21 -16.03 4.64
CA SER A 123 9.61 -15.03 3.76
C SER A 123 9.53 -13.64 4.39
N ALA A 124 9.88 -13.48 5.68
CA ALA A 124 9.75 -12.22 6.40
C ALA A 124 10.52 -11.08 5.73
N GLU A 125 11.72 -11.35 5.24
CA GLU A 125 12.55 -10.37 4.51
C GLU A 125 11.90 -9.93 3.19
N ILE A 126 11.30 -10.86 2.46
CA ILE A 126 10.68 -10.56 1.18
C ILE A 126 9.39 -9.78 1.40
N LEU A 127 8.60 -10.16 2.42
CA LEU A 127 7.36 -9.48 2.79
C LEU A 127 7.62 -8.04 3.24
N SER A 128 8.69 -7.78 4.00
CA SER A 128 9.06 -6.41 4.36
C SER A 128 9.45 -5.61 3.11
N ASN A 129 10.20 -6.23 2.19
CA ASN A 129 10.56 -5.62 0.91
C ASN A 129 9.34 -5.30 0.03
N VAL A 130 8.23 -6.05 0.09
CA VAL A 130 7.03 -5.74 -0.71
C VAL A 130 6.44 -4.37 -0.36
N LYS A 131 6.34 -4.01 0.93
CA LYS A 131 5.86 -2.69 1.34
C LYS A 131 6.79 -1.60 0.78
N PHE A 132 8.11 -1.80 0.90
CA PHE A 132 9.10 -0.88 0.34
C PHE A 132 9.04 -0.75 -1.18
N ILE A 133 8.82 -1.85 -1.91
CA ILE A 133 8.70 -1.85 -3.37
C ILE A 133 7.41 -1.12 -3.80
N GLN A 134 6.31 -1.30 -3.07
CA GLN A 134 5.05 -0.58 -3.33
C GLN A 134 5.20 0.92 -3.06
N GLU A 135 5.78 1.30 -1.92
CA GLU A 135 6.10 2.69 -1.57
C GLU A 135 6.99 3.32 -2.65
N LYS A 136 8.10 2.64 -3.02
CA LYS A 136 9.02 3.11 -4.06
C LYS A 136 8.32 3.30 -5.40
N ARG A 137 7.45 2.37 -5.80
CA ARG A 137 6.69 2.46 -7.05
C ARG A 137 5.68 3.60 -7.02
N LEU A 138 5.03 3.83 -5.89
CA LEU A 138 4.07 4.93 -5.73
C LEU A 138 4.75 6.29 -5.86
N ILE A 139 5.85 6.50 -5.13
CA ILE A 139 6.63 7.74 -5.19
C ILE A 139 7.28 7.89 -6.57
N GLY A 140 7.72 6.79 -7.19
CA GLY A 140 8.24 6.78 -8.55
C GLY A 140 7.23 7.31 -9.56
N LYS A 141 5.95 6.90 -9.47
CA LYS A 141 4.88 7.46 -10.31
C LYS A 141 4.67 8.95 -10.05
N TYR A 142 4.68 9.36 -8.78
CA TYR A 142 4.56 10.77 -8.41
C TYR A 142 5.68 11.63 -9.03
N PHE A 143 6.94 11.17 -8.95
CA PHE A 143 8.07 11.85 -9.59
C PHE A 143 8.03 11.80 -11.11
N GLU A 144 7.46 10.75 -11.70
CA GLU A 144 7.26 10.68 -13.15
C GLU A 144 6.29 11.78 -13.62
N GLU A 145 5.17 12.00 -12.93
CA GLU A 145 4.22 13.08 -13.24
C GLU A 145 4.87 14.47 -13.10
N ILE A 146 5.75 14.67 -12.12
CA ILE A 146 6.54 15.91 -11.98
C ILE A 146 7.51 16.06 -13.15
N SER A 147 8.24 15.00 -13.50
CA SER A 147 9.26 15.06 -14.55
C SER A 147 8.68 15.26 -15.96
N GLN A 148 7.43 14.88 -16.16
CA GLN A 148 6.71 15.03 -17.43
C GLN A 148 5.93 16.35 -17.53
N ASP A 149 5.94 17.19 -16.48
CA ASP A 149 5.22 18.47 -16.40
C ASP A 149 3.73 18.35 -16.79
N THR A 150 3.09 17.22 -16.44
CA THR A 150 1.67 16.97 -16.78
C THR A 150 0.71 17.85 -15.97
N GLY A 151 1.22 18.52 -14.93
CA GLY A 151 0.44 19.31 -13.98
C GLY A 151 -0.57 18.49 -13.16
N LYS A 152 -0.38 17.16 -13.07
CA LYS A 152 -1.22 16.23 -12.30
C LYS A 152 -0.62 15.89 -10.93
N TYR A 153 0.10 16.82 -10.33
CA TYR A 153 0.69 16.63 -9.02
C TYR A 153 0.45 17.85 -8.16
N VAL A 154 0.49 17.65 -6.85
CA VAL A 154 0.39 18.71 -5.86
C VAL A 154 1.40 18.46 -4.75
N PHE A 155 2.00 19.53 -4.24
CA PHE A 155 2.94 19.51 -3.12
C PHE A 155 2.67 20.68 -2.20
N GLY A 156 3.08 20.58 -0.93
CA GLY A 156 2.84 21.64 0.05
C GLY A 156 1.45 21.53 0.71
N VAL A 157 1.34 22.05 1.93
CA VAL A 157 0.14 21.86 2.76
C VAL A 157 -1.06 22.62 2.19
N ASP A 158 -0.88 23.88 1.83
CA ASP A 158 -1.99 24.73 1.39
C ASP A 158 -2.55 24.28 0.04
N ASP A 159 -1.68 23.99 -0.92
CA ASP A 159 -2.08 23.50 -2.24
C ASP A 159 -2.73 22.11 -2.17
N THR A 160 -2.19 21.20 -1.35
CA THR A 160 -2.79 19.87 -1.16
C THR A 160 -4.18 19.98 -0.55
N LEU A 161 -4.39 20.88 0.41
CA LEU A 161 -5.71 21.12 1.01
C LEU A 161 -6.69 21.74 0.01
N LYS A 162 -6.29 22.77 -0.73
CA LYS A 162 -7.11 23.36 -1.81
C LYS A 162 -7.52 22.28 -2.82
N ALA A 163 -6.57 21.46 -3.28
CA ALA A 163 -6.84 20.38 -4.23
C ALA A 163 -7.76 19.28 -3.65
N LEU A 164 -7.65 19.01 -2.35
CA LEU A 164 -8.46 18.04 -1.64
C LEU A 164 -9.90 18.55 -1.46
N GLU A 165 -10.09 19.83 -1.14
CA GLU A 165 -11.41 20.50 -1.09
C GLU A 165 -12.11 20.50 -2.45
N MET A 166 -11.36 20.67 -3.54
CA MET A 166 -11.88 20.55 -4.90
C MET A 166 -12.17 19.10 -5.33
N GLY A 167 -11.75 18.09 -4.54
CA GLY A 167 -11.91 16.68 -4.89
C GLY A 167 -11.05 16.23 -6.09
N ALA A 168 -10.00 16.98 -6.43
CA ALA A 168 -9.13 16.71 -7.57
C ALA A 168 -8.10 15.61 -7.29
N VAL A 169 -7.81 15.32 -6.02
CA VAL A 169 -6.79 14.35 -5.60
C VAL A 169 -7.28 12.91 -5.82
N GLU A 170 -6.51 12.12 -6.55
CA GLU A 170 -6.70 10.67 -6.66
C GLU A 170 -6.05 9.96 -5.48
N ILE A 171 -4.74 10.16 -5.33
CA ILE A 171 -3.92 9.51 -4.30
C ILE A 171 -3.23 10.59 -3.48
N LEU A 172 -3.54 10.65 -2.19
CA LEU A 172 -2.88 11.52 -1.24
C LEU A 172 -1.72 10.76 -0.60
N ILE A 173 -0.50 11.30 -0.73
CA ILE A 173 0.73 10.71 -0.24
C ILE A 173 1.20 11.54 0.96
N VAL A 174 1.26 10.90 2.14
CA VAL A 174 1.63 11.57 3.38
C VAL A 174 2.78 10.82 4.06
N TRP A 175 3.76 11.56 4.56
CA TRP A 175 4.83 10.98 5.36
C TRP A 175 4.33 10.60 6.76
N GLU A 176 4.67 9.40 7.24
CA GLU A 176 4.22 8.89 8.55
C GLU A 176 4.59 9.82 9.73
N ASN A 177 5.73 10.53 9.65
CA ASN A 177 6.21 11.42 10.70
C ASN A 177 6.02 12.90 10.32
N LEU A 178 4.87 13.25 9.74
CA LEU A 178 4.55 14.62 9.40
C LEU A 178 4.37 15.46 10.69
N ASP A 179 5.28 16.40 10.92
CA ASP A 179 5.30 17.28 12.09
C ASP A 179 4.44 18.56 11.90
N ILE A 180 3.22 18.37 11.38
CA ILE A 180 2.28 19.45 11.08
C ILE A 180 1.00 19.24 11.89
N ASN A 181 0.64 20.25 12.66
CA ASN A 181 -0.60 20.25 13.44
C ASN A 181 -1.61 21.22 12.83
N ARG A 182 -2.87 20.79 12.82
CA ARG A 182 -4.02 21.59 12.46
C ARG A 182 -4.57 22.24 13.73
N PHE A 183 -4.64 23.56 13.71
CA PHE A 183 -5.21 24.39 14.76
C PHE A 183 -6.53 24.98 14.30
N MET A 184 -7.58 24.78 15.09
CA MET A 184 -8.81 25.56 14.96
C MET A 184 -8.74 26.71 15.96
N LEU A 185 -8.51 27.89 15.41
CA LEU A 185 -8.38 29.14 16.13
C LEU A 185 -9.71 29.87 16.05
N LYS A 186 -10.25 30.30 17.18
CA LYS A 186 -11.43 31.16 17.20
C LYS A 186 -11.04 32.56 17.63
N ASN A 187 -11.45 33.56 16.86
CA ASN A 187 -11.30 34.94 17.27
C ASN A 187 -12.35 35.26 18.35
N SER A 188 -11.88 35.71 19.52
CA SER A 188 -12.74 36.02 20.68
C SER A 188 -13.67 37.22 20.39
N VAL A 189 -13.29 38.08 19.45
CA VAL A 189 -14.01 39.33 19.12
C VAL A 189 -14.98 39.14 17.95
N THR A 190 -14.58 38.49 16.86
CA THR A 190 -15.42 38.31 15.67
C THR A 190 -16.20 36.98 15.67
N GLY A 191 -15.78 36.02 16.49
CA GLY A 191 -16.37 34.67 16.53
C GLY A 191 -16.00 33.80 15.33
N GLU A 192 -15.21 34.32 14.38
CA GLU A 192 -14.74 33.59 13.20
C GLU A 192 -13.75 32.49 13.59
N VAL A 193 -13.88 31.35 12.91
CA VAL A 193 -13.01 30.19 13.11
C VAL A 193 -12.04 30.13 11.94
N VAL A 194 -10.76 30.36 12.24
CA VAL A 194 -9.66 30.28 11.27
C VAL A 194 -8.93 28.96 11.50
N ILE A 195 -8.75 28.21 10.43
CA ILE A 195 -7.97 26.96 10.46
C ILE A 195 -6.56 27.30 10.00
N LYS A 196 -5.57 27.07 10.86
CA LYS A 196 -4.14 27.21 10.50
C LYS A 196 -3.43 25.87 10.60
N HIS A 197 -2.52 25.62 9.67
CA HIS A 197 -1.63 24.47 9.67
C HIS A 197 -0.23 24.96 10.01
N LEU A 198 0.30 24.53 11.15
CA LEU A 198 1.56 25.05 11.68
C LEU A 198 2.53 23.90 11.97
N ASN A 199 3.80 24.14 11.63
CA ASN A 199 4.92 23.28 12.04
C ASN A 199 5.31 23.56 13.49
N LYS A 200 6.04 22.64 14.14
CA LYS A 200 6.57 22.81 15.51
C LYS A 200 7.37 24.11 15.71
N GLU A 201 8.07 24.59 14.68
CA GLU A 201 8.82 25.84 14.75
C GLU A 201 7.88 27.05 14.71
N GLN A 202 6.83 27.00 13.89
CA GLN A 202 5.81 28.05 13.79
C GLN A 202 4.85 28.05 14.98
N GLU A 203 4.71 26.93 15.69
CA GLU A 203 4.01 26.87 16.99
C GLU A 203 4.73 27.70 18.07
N ALA A 204 6.05 27.87 17.98
CA ALA A 204 6.82 28.64 18.95
C ALA A 204 6.65 30.17 18.75
N ASP A 205 6.26 30.58 17.55
CA ASP A 205 6.06 31.98 17.19
C ASP A 205 4.67 32.47 17.62
N MET A 206 4.61 33.28 18.68
CA MET A 206 3.36 33.87 19.20
C MET A 206 2.63 34.75 18.18
N THR A 207 3.31 35.25 17.15
CA THR A 207 2.71 36.06 16.07
C THR A 207 1.70 35.26 15.23
N ASN A 208 1.85 33.94 15.13
CA ASN A 208 0.93 33.09 14.37
C ASN A 208 -0.45 32.93 15.04
N PHE A 209 -0.52 33.25 16.35
CA PHE A 209 -1.75 33.25 17.14
C PHE A 209 -2.37 34.65 17.27
N GLN A 210 -1.80 35.66 16.62
CA GLN A 210 -2.37 36.99 16.54
C GLN A 210 -2.98 37.21 15.16
N ASP A 211 -4.17 37.81 15.13
CA ASP A 211 -4.86 38.13 13.89
C ASP A 211 -4.19 39.32 13.19
N SER A 212 -3.93 39.21 11.87
CA SER A 212 -3.21 40.21 11.08
C SER A 212 -3.92 41.56 11.00
N SER A 213 -5.21 41.59 11.32
CA SER A 213 -6.08 42.76 11.21
C SER A 213 -6.37 43.45 12.55
N ASN A 214 -6.25 42.77 13.68
CA ASN A 214 -6.78 43.27 14.96
C ASN A 214 -5.86 43.11 16.17
N SER A 215 -4.70 42.47 16.03
CA SER A 215 -3.78 42.14 17.15
C SER A 215 -4.50 41.48 18.34
N ALA A 216 -5.63 40.83 18.07
CA ALA A 216 -6.41 40.09 19.06
C ALA A 216 -5.85 38.67 19.14
N ASP A 217 -5.66 38.18 20.36
CA ASP A 217 -5.19 36.82 20.59
C ASP A 217 -6.27 35.83 20.15
N LEU A 218 -5.91 34.91 19.25
CA LEU A 218 -6.77 33.84 18.78
C LEU A 218 -6.77 32.70 19.79
N GLU A 219 -7.95 32.30 20.24
CA GLU A 219 -8.10 31.19 21.18
C GLU A 219 -8.00 29.84 20.45
N VAL A 220 -7.11 28.96 20.91
CA VAL A 220 -7.01 27.59 20.40
C VAL A 220 -8.18 26.78 20.93
N GLN A 221 -9.13 26.42 20.07
CA GLN A 221 -10.20 25.50 20.44
C GLN A 221 -9.75 24.05 20.36
N GLU A 222 -9.17 23.67 19.24
CA GLU A 222 -8.76 22.29 18.98
C GLU A 222 -7.39 22.26 18.31
N LYS A 223 -6.54 21.38 18.84
CA LYS A 223 -5.23 21.02 18.26
C LYS A 223 -5.32 19.55 17.88
N MET A 224 -5.19 19.26 16.59
CA MET A 224 -5.15 17.88 16.10
C MET A 224 -3.98 17.67 15.13
N PRO A 225 -3.29 16.53 15.16
CA PRO A 225 -2.30 16.20 14.15
C PRO A 225 -2.94 16.15 12.75
N LEU A 226 -2.31 16.79 11.76
CA LEU A 226 -2.86 16.83 10.40
C LEU A 226 -2.98 15.40 9.81
N LEU A 227 -2.06 14.52 10.17
CA LEU A 227 -2.07 13.11 9.78
C LEU A 227 -3.31 12.36 10.30
N GLU A 228 -3.72 12.62 11.54
CA GLU A 228 -4.93 12.03 12.13
C GLU A 228 -6.19 12.59 11.48
N TRP A 229 -6.19 13.89 11.17
CA TRP A 229 -7.29 14.51 10.42
C TRP A 229 -7.47 13.85 9.05
N PHE A 230 -6.40 13.68 8.27
CA PHE A 230 -6.48 12.98 6.98
C PHE A 230 -7.02 11.56 7.12
N ALA A 231 -6.59 10.81 8.14
CA ALA A 231 -7.07 9.44 8.37
C ALA A 231 -8.58 9.35 8.66
N ASN A 232 -9.18 10.40 9.22
CA ASN A 232 -10.62 10.47 9.50
C ASN A 232 -11.42 10.98 8.29
N GLU A 233 -10.88 11.97 7.58
CA GLU A 233 -11.64 12.75 6.59
C GLU A 233 -11.43 12.28 5.14
N TYR A 234 -10.38 11.51 4.81
CA TYR A 234 -10.03 11.17 3.41
C TYR A 234 -11.18 10.55 2.60
N LYS A 235 -12.03 9.74 3.24
CA LYS A 235 -13.19 9.10 2.59
C LYS A 235 -14.23 10.09 2.09
N ARG A 236 -14.35 11.26 2.75
CA ARG A 236 -15.30 12.31 2.34
C ARG A 236 -14.88 12.97 1.04
N PHE A 237 -13.57 13.11 0.84
CA PHE A 237 -12.99 13.71 -0.38
C PHE A 237 -12.83 12.71 -1.53
N GLY A 238 -13.03 11.41 -1.26
CA GLY A 238 -12.93 10.36 -2.28
C GLY A 238 -11.50 10.11 -2.76
N CYS A 239 -10.48 10.51 -2.01
CA CYS A 239 -9.09 10.20 -2.30
C CYS A 239 -8.65 8.88 -1.63
N SER A 240 -7.62 8.24 -2.16
CA SER A 240 -6.93 7.13 -1.47
C SER A 240 -5.73 7.68 -0.71
N LEU A 241 -5.71 7.47 0.60
CA LEU A 241 -4.61 7.90 1.47
C LEU A 241 -3.54 6.80 1.55
N GLU A 242 -2.30 7.16 1.23
CA GLU A 242 -1.13 6.28 1.29
C GLU A 242 -0.04 6.90 2.18
N PHE A 243 0.44 6.10 3.13
CA PHE A 243 1.50 6.51 4.05
C PHE A 243 2.87 6.02 3.56
N VAL A 244 3.84 6.93 3.60
CA VAL A 244 5.20 6.68 3.10
C VAL A 244 6.22 6.87 4.22
N THR A 245 7.34 6.15 4.12
CA THR A 245 8.50 6.30 5.01
C THR A 245 9.71 6.93 4.33
N ASN A 246 10.66 7.44 5.11
CA ASN A 246 11.91 8.03 4.60
C ASN A 246 13.04 7.01 4.39
N LYS A 247 12.73 5.70 4.40
CA LYS A 247 13.74 4.63 4.33
C LYS A 247 14.31 4.43 2.91
N SER A 248 13.54 4.76 1.89
CA SER A 248 13.99 4.74 0.49
C SER A 248 14.66 6.06 0.10
N GLN A 249 15.48 6.03 -0.96
CA GLN A 249 16.08 7.24 -1.52
C GLN A 249 14.99 8.20 -2.03
N GLU A 250 13.98 7.65 -2.70
CA GLU A 250 12.83 8.38 -3.22
C GLU A 250 11.98 8.96 -2.07
N GLY A 251 11.75 8.20 -1.01
CA GLY A 251 11.04 8.68 0.18
C GLY A 251 11.79 9.80 0.91
N SER A 252 13.12 9.69 1.00
CA SER A 252 13.96 10.77 1.53
C SER A 252 13.89 12.05 0.69
N GLN A 253 13.85 11.93 -0.64
CA GLN A 253 13.65 13.07 -1.55
C GLN A 253 12.24 13.67 -1.39
N PHE A 254 11.22 12.84 -1.25
CA PHE A 254 9.84 13.30 -1.01
C PHE A 254 9.73 14.11 0.29
N CYS A 255 10.27 13.59 1.39
CA CYS A 255 10.21 14.25 2.69
C CYS A 255 11.00 15.57 2.71
N ARG A 256 12.22 15.59 2.15
CA ARG A 256 13.10 16.78 2.18
C ARG A 256 12.77 17.81 1.10
N GLY A 257 12.34 17.36 -0.07
CA GLY A 257 12.09 18.22 -1.22
C GLY A 257 10.68 18.81 -1.24
N PHE A 258 9.68 18.05 -0.80
CA PHE A 258 8.26 18.42 -0.92
C PHE A 258 7.55 18.57 0.43
N GLY A 259 8.29 18.61 1.54
CA GLY A 259 7.72 18.83 2.88
C GLY A 259 6.93 17.63 3.44
N GLY A 260 7.06 16.45 2.83
CA GLY A 260 6.42 15.22 3.33
C GLY A 260 4.91 15.13 3.09
N ILE A 261 4.34 16.03 2.29
CA ILE A 261 2.94 16.00 1.87
C ILE A 261 2.84 16.25 0.36
N GLY A 262 2.02 15.46 -0.32
CA GLY A 262 1.80 15.61 -1.74
C GLY A 262 0.69 14.70 -2.23
N GLY A 263 0.35 14.82 -3.51
CA GLY A 263 -0.71 14.01 -4.08
C GLY A 263 -0.64 13.93 -5.60
N ILE A 264 -1.22 12.87 -6.13
CA ILE A 264 -1.45 12.69 -7.56
C ILE A 264 -2.89 13.12 -7.85
N LEU A 265 -3.05 14.03 -8.80
CA LEU A 265 -4.34 14.58 -9.20
C LEU A 265 -4.96 13.75 -10.33
N ARG A 266 -6.29 13.65 -10.34
CA ARG A 266 -7.07 12.96 -11.39
C ARG A 266 -6.99 13.68 -12.74
N TYR A 267 -6.91 15.00 -12.69
CA TYR A 267 -6.84 15.89 -13.84
C TYR A 267 -5.85 17.02 -13.56
N GLN A 268 -5.39 17.66 -14.63
CA GLN A 268 -4.44 18.78 -14.54
C GLN A 268 -5.11 19.95 -13.82
N LEU A 269 -4.44 20.51 -12.81
CA LEU A 269 -4.92 21.66 -12.07
C LEU A 269 -3.83 22.73 -12.06
N ASP A 270 -4.19 23.95 -12.46
CA ASP A 270 -3.23 25.05 -12.51
C ASP A 270 -3.22 25.80 -11.19
N MET A 271 -2.40 25.33 -10.24
CA MET A 271 -2.30 25.88 -8.88
C MET A 271 -1.93 27.37 -8.88
N ARG A 272 -1.16 27.82 -9.89
CA ARG A 272 -0.68 29.21 -10.00
C ARG A 272 -1.81 30.21 -10.18
N SER A 273 -2.89 29.82 -10.85
CA SER A 273 -4.06 30.69 -11.02
C SER A 273 -4.80 30.97 -9.71
N PHE A 274 -4.61 30.15 -8.67
CA PHE A 274 -5.33 30.30 -7.40
C PHE A 274 -4.64 31.19 -6.39
N ASP A 275 -3.35 31.50 -6.57
CA ASP A 275 -2.67 32.50 -5.74
C ASP A 275 -3.01 33.93 -6.18
N GLU A 276 -3.29 34.14 -7.47
CA GLU A 276 -3.72 35.45 -8.00
C GLU A 276 -5.12 35.86 -7.47
N PHE A 277 -6.06 34.93 -7.29
CA PHE A 277 -7.39 35.26 -6.74
C PHE A 277 -7.39 35.55 -5.23
N SER A 278 -6.30 35.26 -4.51
CA SER A 278 -6.15 35.63 -3.10
C SER A 278 -5.59 37.04 -2.89
N ASP A 279 -5.08 37.71 -3.94
CA ASP A 279 -4.42 39.03 -3.85
C ASP A 279 -5.21 40.17 -4.54
N ASP A 280 -6.35 39.87 -5.18
CA ASP A 280 -7.19 40.86 -5.89
C ASP A 280 -8.12 41.65 -4.94
N GLY A 281 -7.53 42.26 -3.90
CA GLY A 281 -8.18 43.17 -2.96
C GLY A 281 -7.61 44.60 -2.91
N GLU A 282 -6.45 44.87 -3.53
CA GLU A 282 -5.86 46.21 -3.52
C GLU A 282 -6.09 46.94 -4.85
N VAL A 283 -7.28 47.54 -4.97
CA VAL A 283 -7.56 48.57 -5.98
C VAL A 283 -6.78 49.84 -5.57
N TYR A 284 -5.58 50.01 -6.12
CA TYR A 284 -4.92 51.31 -6.18
C TYR A 284 -5.51 52.11 -7.36
N ASP A 285 -6.55 52.91 -7.06
CA ASP A 285 -7.01 53.98 -7.94
C ASP A 285 -6.07 55.19 -7.76
N ASP A 286 -4.98 55.22 -8.52
CA ASP A 286 -4.12 56.40 -8.64
C ASP A 286 -4.63 57.26 -9.80
N SER A 287 -5.41 58.28 -9.46
CA SER A 287 -5.79 59.37 -10.35
C SER A 287 -5.05 60.67 -9.95
N GLU A 288 -4.03 61.02 -10.73
CA GLU A 288 -3.56 62.41 -10.93
C GLU A 288 -3.18 62.64 -12.40
#